data_AF-L5NBH0-F1
#
_entry.id   AF-L5NBH0-F1
#
_cell.length_a   1.000
_cell.length_b   1.000
_cell.length_c   1.000
_cell.angle_alpha   90.00
_cell.angle_beta   90.00
_cell.angle_gamma   90.00
#
_symmetry.space_group_name_H-M   'P 1'
#
loop_
_entity.id
_entity.type
_entity.pdbx_description
1 polymer ?
#
loop_
_entity_poly.entity_id
_entity_poly.type
_entity_poly.pdbx_seq_one_letter_code
_entity_poly.pdbx_strand_id
1 'polypeptide(L)'
;MFDETKYVDARNRYEREKSAGGLIVLESLLVAMMVLGYFQSWRASLLVFLGLLFFGWIRPISIIFSITFSICWTLVGFLLGISVFNSNIVAIIFAIVAFIISLRLHFEVFRIT
;
A
#
# COMPACT_ATOMS: atom_id res chain seq x y z
N MET A 1 -23.59 30.06 -11.77
CA MET A 1 -22.51 29.86 -10.77
C MET A 1 -22.65 28.47 -10.11
N PHE A 2 -22.69 27.40 -10.92
CA PHE A 2 -22.95 26.01 -10.47
C PHE A 2 -21.93 25.00 -11.06
N ASP A 3 -20.91 25.51 -11.76
CA ASP A 3 -19.98 24.70 -12.56
C ASP A 3 -18.60 24.60 -11.90
N GLU A 4 -18.07 25.68 -11.31
CA GLU A 4 -16.75 25.69 -10.66
C GLU A 4 -16.65 24.67 -9.52
N THR A 5 -17.71 24.51 -8.70
CA THR A 5 -17.72 23.53 -7.60
C THR A 5 -17.67 22.09 -8.11
N LYS A 6 -18.35 21.78 -9.21
CA LYS A 6 -18.30 20.45 -9.84
C LYS A 6 -16.93 20.16 -10.47
N TYR A 7 -16.32 21.15 -11.11
CA TYR A 7 -14.97 21.03 -11.67
C TYR A 7 -13.91 20.83 -10.59
N VAL A 8 -14.00 21.56 -9.48
CA VAL A 8 -13.09 21.40 -8.33
C VAL A 8 -13.26 20.01 -7.70
N ASP A 9 -14.49 19.52 -7.56
CA ASP A 9 -14.75 18.18 -7.05
C ASP A 9 -14.24 17.07 -8.00
N ALA A 10 -14.40 17.23 -9.31
CA ALA A 10 -13.90 16.28 -10.30
C ALA A 10 -12.36 16.25 -10.34
N ARG A 11 -11.71 17.43 -10.29
CA ARG A 11 -10.25 17.55 -10.22
C ARG A 11 -9.70 16.92 -8.95
N ASN A 12 -10.30 17.22 -7.80
CA ASN A 12 -9.87 16.65 -6.52
C ASN A 12 -10.09 15.14 -6.47
N ARG A 13 -11.08 14.59 -7.19
CA ARG A 13 -11.23 13.13 -7.35
C ARG A 13 -10.12 12.54 -8.20
N TYR A 14 -9.84 13.13 -9.36
CA TYR A 14 -8.78 12.66 -10.26
C TYR A 14 -7.38 12.69 -9.61
N GLU A 15 -7.02 13.78 -8.93
CA GLU A 15 -5.72 13.89 -8.24
C GLU A 15 -5.57 12.82 -7.13
N ARG A 16 -6.67 12.47 -6.46
CA ARG A 16 -6.68 11.43 -5.41
C ARG A 16 -6.63 10.01 -5.97
N GLU A 17 -7.38 9.71 -7.04
CA GLU A 17 -7.29 8.43 -7.76
C GLU A 17 -5.89 8.19 -8.33
N LYS A 18 -5.23 9.26 -8.82
CA LYS A 18 -3.85 9.20 -9.29
C LYS A 18 -2.86 8.88 -8.16
N SER A 19 -3.03 9.51 -7.00
CA SER A 19 -2.20 9.25 -5.80
C SER A 19 -2.37 7.81 -5.30
N ALA A 20 -3.62 7.32 -5.27
CA ALA A 20 -3.97 5.94 -4.94
C ALA A 20 -3.29 4.91 -5.83
N GLY A 21 -3.36 5.12 -7.15
CA GLY A 21 -2.67 4.27 -8.11
C GLY A 21 -1.16 4.27 -7.91
N GLY A 22 -0.58 5.43 -7.58
CA GLY A 22 0.85 5.55 -7.29
C GLY A 22 1.31 4.74 -6.08
N LEU A 23 0.54 4.74 -4.98
CA LEU A 23 0.89 4.00 -3.76
C LEU A 23 0.85 2.48 -3.98
N ILE A 24 -0.20 1.97 -4.62
CA ILE A 24 -0.33 0.53 -4.94
C ILE A 24 0.78 0.08 -5.91
N VAL A 25 1.13 0.91 -6.90
CA VAL A 25 2.24 0.62 -7.83
C VAL A 25 3.56 0.53 -7.07
N LEU A 26 3.82 1.46 -6.14
CA LEU A 26 5.05 1.47 -5.35
C LEU A 26 5.16 0.22 -4.45
N GLU A 27 4.09 -0.14 -3.74
CA GLU A 27 4.08 -1.33 -2.89
C GLU A 27 4.21 -2.62 -3.70
N SER A 28 3.55 -2.69 -4.86
CA SER A 28 3.69 -3.81 -5.79
C SER A 28 5.12 -3.94 -6.31
N LEU A 29 5.79 -2.81 -6.58
CA LEU A 29 7.20 -2.78 -6.98
C LEU A 29 8.10 -3.27 -5.86
N LEU A 30 7.86 -2.85 -4.61
CA LEU A 30 8.64 -3.32 -3.45
C LEU A 30 8.52 -4.83 -3.27
N VAL A 31 7.32 -5.39 -3.38
CA VAL A 31 7.12 -6.85 -3.33
C VAL A 31 7.83 -7.55 -4.48
N ALA A 32 7.73 -7.02 -5.69
CA ALA A 32 8.44 -7.58 -6.84
C ALA A 32 9.97 -7.56 -6.63
N MET A 33 10.53 -6.50 -6.04
CA MET A 33 11.95 -6.43 -5.69
C MET A 33 12.34 -7.45 -4.61
N MET A 34 11.49 -7.69 -3.62
CA MET A 34 11.74 -8.75 -2.63
C MET A 34 11.75 -10.15 -3.27
N VAL A 35 10.81 -10.41 -4.19
CA VAL A 35 10.76 -11.65 -4.97
C VAL A 35 12.00 -11.80 -5.85
N LEU A 36 12.48 -10.71 -6.45
CA LEU A 36 13.74 -10.68 -7.20
C LEU A 36 14.92 -11.09 -6.32
N GLY A 37 15.02 -10.53 -5.11
CA GLY A 37 16.09 -10.85 -4.17
C GLY A 37 16.05 -12.30 -3.69
N TYR A 38 14.86 -12.85 -3.42
CA TYR A 38 14.69 -14.20 -2.90
C TYR A 38 14.91 -15.29 -3.96
N PHE A 39 14.24 -15.17 -5.11
CA PHE A 39 14.32 -16.18 -6.19
C PHE A 39 15.47 -15.93 -7.17
N GLN A 40 16.15 -14.78 -7.08
CA GLN A 40 17.19 -14.33 -8.01
C GLN A 40 16.75 -14.39 -9.49
N SER A 41 15.44 -14.30 -9.73
CA SER A 41 14.83 -14.46 -11.05
C SER A 41 14.04 -13.22 -11.43
N TRP A 42 14.57 -12.46 -12.38
CA TRP A 42 13.91 -11.27 -12.93
C TRP A 42 12.55 -11.60 -13.57
N ARG A 43 12.41 -12.81 -14.13
CA ARG A 43 11.15 -13.28 -14.72
C ARG A 43 10.06 -13.48 -13.67
N ALA A 44 10.41 -14.10 -12.53
CA ALA A 44 9.48 -14.29 -11.43
C ALA A 44 9.05 -12.95 -10.81
N SER A 45 10.00 -12.04 -10.60
CA SER A 45 9.73 -10.68 -10.13
C SER A 45 8.79 -9.91 -11.06
N LEU A 46 9.06 -9.94 -12.38
CA LEU A 46 8.23 -9.26 -13.38
C LEU A 46 6.81 -9.85 -13.43
N LEU A 47 6.66 -11.17 -13.35
CA LEU A 47 5.36 -11.83 -13.31
C LEU A 47 4.55 -11.43 -12.07
N VAL A 48 5.19 -11.37 -10.89
CA VAL A 48 4.54 -10.92 -9.66
C VAL A 48 4.13 -9.45 -9.77
N PHE A 49 5.00 -8.58 -10.28
CA PHE A 49 4.68 -7.17 -10.48
C PHE A 49 3.47 -6.96 -11.41
N LEU A 50 3.48 -7.63 -12.57
CA LEU A 50 2.39 -7.55 -13.54
C LEU A 50 1.08 -8.14 -12.99
N GLY A 51 1.17 -9.23 -12.23
CA GLY A 51 0.03 -9.82 -11.55
C GLY A 51 -0.60 -8.84 -10.57
N LEU A 52 0.20 -8.25 -9.68
CA LEU A 52 -0.28 -7.28 -8.69
C LEU A 52 -0.88 -6.03 -9.35
N LEU A 53 -0.28 -5.51 -10.42
CA LEU A 53 -0.85 -4.41 -11.20
C LEU A 53 -2.21 -4.76 -11.80
N PHE A 54 -2.32 -5.94 -12.41
CA PHE A 54 -3.55 -6.38 -13.05
C PHE A 54 -4.68 -6.57 -12.02
N PHE A 55 -4.38 -7.20 -10.88
CA PHE A 55 -5.35 -7.38 -9.81
C PHE A 55 -5.75 -6.06 -9.12
N GLY A 56 -4.84 -5.08 -9.09
CA GLY A 56 -5.09 -3.74 -8.57
C GLY A 56 -6.18 -2.96 -9.34
N TRP A 57 -6.47 -3.32 -10.60
CA TRP A 57 -7.57 -2.71 -11.36
C TRP A 57 -8.97 -3.16 -10.92
N ILE A 58 -9.07 -4.30 -10.23
CA ILE A 58 -10.37 -4.82 -9.77
C ILE A 58 -10.61 -4.30 -8.35
N ARG A 59 -11.55 -3.35 -8.19
CA ARG A 59 -11.86 -2.68 -6.90
C ARG A 59 -11.94 -3.60 -5.68
N PRO A 60 -12.76 -4.66 -5.65
CA PRO A 60 -12.87 -5.51 -4.46
C PRO A 60 -11.55 -6.22 -4.14
N ILE A 61 -10.78 -6.57 -5.16
CA ILE A 61 -9.48 -7.23 -4.99
C ILE A 61 -8.44 -6.25 -4.46
N SER A 62 -8.44 -5.00 -4.94
CA SER A 62 -7.57 -3.93 -4.46
C SER A 62 -7.77 -3.62 -2.97
N ILE A 63 -9.01 -3.66 -2.47
CA ILE A 63 -9.31 -3.52 -1.03
C ILE A 63 -8.68 -4.67 -0.23
N ILE A 64 -8.83 -5.91 -0.70
CA ILE A 64 -8.22 -7.08 -0.05
C ILE A 64 -6.70 -6.93 -0.01
N PHE A 65 -6.07 -6.58 -1.14
CA PHE A 65 -4.63 -6.36 -1.21
C PHE A 65 -4.16 -5.27 -0.23
N SER A 66 -4.91 -4.17 -0.12
CA SER A 66 -4.59 -3.07 0.78
C SER A 66 -4.60 -3.48 2.26
N ILE A 67 -5.54 -4.35 2.65
CA ILE A 67 -5.56 -4.95 3.98
C ILE A 67 -4.35 -5.87 4.16
N THR A 68 -4.05 -6.71 3.17
CA THR A 68 -2.88 -7.60 3.20
C THR A 68 -1.57 -6.81 3.33
N PHE A 69 -1.37 -5.77 2.52
CA PHE A 69 -0.22 -4.87 2.61
C PHE A 69 -0.12 -4.21 3.98
N SER A 70 -1.25 -3.76 4.55
CA SER A 70 -1.25 -3.19 5.89
C SER A 70 -0.82 -4.18 6.97
N ILE A 71 -1.21 -5.45 6.88
CA ILE A 71 -0.73 -6.51 7.79
C ILE A 71 0.77 -6.76 7.57
N CYS A 72 1.25 -6.76 6.33
CA CYS A 72 2.67 -6.88 6.03
C CYS A 72 3.48 -5.73 6.63
N TRP A 73 3.02 -4.48 6.53
CA TRP A 73 3.67 -3.33 7.13
C TRP A 73 3.69 -3.40 8.67
N THR A 74 2.67 -3.97 9.30
CA THR A 74 2.68 -4.27 10.75
C THR A 74 3.84 -5.19 11.12
N LEU A 75 4.05 -6.25 10.34
CA LEU A 75 5.16 -7.19 10.55
C LEU A 75 6.52 -6.49 10.36
N VAL A 76 6.64 -5.64 9.34
CA VAL A 76 7.86 -4.83 9.13
C VAL A 76 8.11 -3.90 10.33
N GLY A 77 7.07 -3.19 10.81
CA GLY A 77 7.17 -2.33 11.99
C GLY A 77 7.58 -3.10 13.25
N PHE A 78 7.02 -4.29 13.45
CA PHE A 78 7.39 -5.18 14.55
C PHE A 78 8.87 -5.61 14.46
N LEU A 79 9.31 -6.09 13.29
CA LEU A 79 10.70 -6.52 13.07
C LEU A 79 11.69 -5.37 13.26
N LEU A 80 11.35 -4.16 12.81
CA LEU A 80 12.15 -2.97 13.05
C LEU A 80 12.26 -2.65 14.54
N GLY A 81 11.17 -2.73 15.28
CA GLY A 81 11.20 -2.46 16.73
C GLY A 81 12.03 -3.48 17.51
N ILE A 82 11.99 -4.78 17.15
CA ILE A 82 12.87 -5.80 17.74
C ILE A 82 14.33 -5.54 17.35
N SER A 83 14.62 -5.41 16.05
CA SER A 83 16.00 -5.35 15.54
C SER A 83 16.75 -4.09 15.99
N VAL A 84 16.07 -2.95 16.12
CA VAL A 84 16.69 -1.67 16.46
C VAL A 84 16.74 -1.45 17.97
N PHE A 85 15.68 -1.79 18.70
CA PHE A 85 15.54 -1.42 20.11
C PHE A 85 15.63 -2.61 21.08
N ASN A 86 15.71 -3.85 20.58
CA ASN A 86 15.77 -5.08 21.38
C ASN A 86 14.70 -5.15 22.49
N SER A 87 13.53 -4.53 22.26
CA SER A 87 12.47 -4.41 23.26
C SER A 87 11.13 -4.80 22.66
N ASN A 88 10.49 -5.78 23.29
CA ASN A 88 9.19 -6.29 22.88
C ASN A 88 8.10 -5.22 22.95
N ILE A 89 8.16 -4.33 23.95
CA ILE A 89 7.18 -3.24 24.11
C ILE A 89 7.31 -2.24 22.95
N VAL A 90 8.53 -1.86 22.60
CA VAL A 90 8.79 -0.94 21.48
C VAL A 90 8.36 -1.57 20.16
N ALA A 91 8.63 -2.87 19.96
CA ALA A 91 8.17 -3.60 18.78
C ALA A 91 6.64 -3.59 18.62
N ILE A 92 5.89 -3.79 19.70
CA ILE A 92 4.42 -3.71 19.68
C ILE A 92 3.96 -2.30 19.32
N ILE A 93 4.56 -1.26 19.90
CA ILE A 93 4.21 0.14 19.59
C ILE A 93 4.47 0.44 18.11
N PHE A 94 5.64 0.06 17.58
CA PHE A 94 5.97 0.26 16.17
C PHE A 94 5.04 -0.52 15.23
N ALA A 95 4.65 -1.75 15.60
CA ALA A 95 3.69 -2.54 14.84
C ALA A 95 2.33 -1.83 14.77
N ILE A 96 1.81 -1.34 15.90
CA ILE A 96 0.53 -0.61 15.96
C ILE A 96 0.60 0.68 15.15
N VAL A 97 1.68 1.46 15.28
CA VAL A 97 1.86 2.71 14.54
C VAL A 97 1.96 2.44 13.03
N ALA A 98 2.74 1.45 12.60
CA ALA A 98 2.86 1.06 11.20
C ALA A 98 1.51 0.59 10.63
N PHE A 99 0.75 -0.19 11.40
CA PHE A 99 -0.60 -0.61 11.02
C PHE A 99 -1.53 0.58 10.82
N ILE A 100 -1.61 1.49 11.80
CA ILE A 100 -2.52 2.65 11.72
C ILE A 100 -2.15 3.56 10.56
N ILE A 101 -0.85 3.84 10.35
CA ILE A 101 -0.39 4.68 9.24
C ILE A 101 -0.72 4.00 7.90
N SER A 102 -0.38 2.72 7.74
CA SER A 102 -0.66 1.98 6.52
C SER A 102 -2.16 1.94 6.25
N LEU A 103 -2.96 1.59 7.25
CA LEU A 103 -4.41 1.49 7.13
C LEU A 103 -5.04 2.84 6.78
N ARG A 104 -4.54 3.94 7.35
CA ARG A 104 -5.00 5.29 7.00
C ARG A 104 -4.64 5.65 5.56
N LEU A 105 -3.42 5.36 5.12
CA LEU A 105 -3.00 5.62 3.73
C LEU A 105 -3.87 4.85 2.73
N HIS A 106 -4.19 3.59 3.04
CA HIS A 106 -5.06 2.76 2.21
C HIS A 106 -6.54 3.19 2.30
N PHE A 107 -7.08 3.51 3.48
CA PHE A 107 -8.48 3.94 3.59
C PHE A 107 -8.72 5.35 3.07
N GLU A 108 -7.77 6.26 3.18
CA GLU A 108 -7.87 7.60 2.57
C GLU A 108 -7.98 7.50 1.04
N VAL A 109 -7.43 6.43 0.48
CA VAL A 109 -7.59 6.04 -0.92
C VAL A 109 -9.00 5.47 -1.22
N PHE A 110 -9.64 4.73 -0.31
CA PHE A 110 -10.97 4.12 -0.54
C PHE A 110 -12.18 4.90 0.00
N ARG A 111 -12.01 5.85 0.93
CA ARG A 111 -13.11 6.52 1.67
C ARG A 111 -13.92 7.52 0.85
N ILE A 112 -13.58 7.79 -0.42
CA ILE A 112 -14.20 8.85 -1.24
C ILE A 112 -14.77 8.30 -2.57
N THR A 113 -15.09 7.00 -2.60
CA THR A 113 -16.01 6.38 -3.59
C THR A 113 -17.31 6.02 -2.91
#